data_AF-X1G3U5-F1
#
_entry.id   AF-X1G3U5-F1
#
_cell.length_a   1.000
_cell.length_b   1.000
_cell.length_c   1.000
_cell.angle_alpha   90.00
_cell.angle_beta   90.00
_cell.angle_gamma   90.00
#
_symmetry.space_group_name_H-M   'P 1'
#
loop_
_entity.id
_entity.type
_entity.pdbx_description
1 polymer ?
#
loop_
_entity_poly.entity_id
_entity_poly.type
_entity_poly.pdbx_seq_one_letter_code
_entity_poly.pdbx_strand_id
1 'polypeptide(L)'
;AGAADASYFQTLGTLLQEGQYWAYHLGTISFGPAAAMFYYLLYQSKLIPRFLSVWGLIGVPLWLAVSLLIMFGSITESLEIFFCLPIASNEMVLAVWLIVKGFNPSAIASGSAKTDTNKV
;
A
#
# COMPACT_ATOMS: atom_id res chain seq x y z
N ALA A 1 5.29 2.07 50.49
CA ALA A 1 3.93 2.00 49.92
C ALA A 1 3.94 2.77 48.62
N GLY A 2 3.49 2.19 47.50
CA GLY A 2 3.51 2.87 46.20
C GLY A 2 3.85 2.02 44.97
N ALA A 3 3.73 0.68 45.04
CA ALA A 3 3.69 -0.09 43.80
C ALA A 3 2.36 0.21 43.12
N ALA A 4 2.39 0.74 41.88
CA ALA A 4 1.18 0.88 41.09
C ALA A 4 0.50 -0.49 40.96
N ASP A 5 -0.81 -0.56 41.24
CA ASP A 5 -1.55 -1.81 41.16
C ASP A 5 -1.38 -2.43 39.77
N ALA A 6 -1.12 -3.74 39.72
CA ALA A 6 -0.95 -4.47 38.46
C ALA A 6 -2.14 -4.27 37.49
N SER A 7 -3.33 -3.97 38.02
CA SER A 7 -4.53 -3.62 37.26
C SER A 7 -4.38 -2.37 36.39
N TYR A 8 -3.60 -1.36 36.80
CA TYR A 8 -3.34 -0.17 35.99
C TYR A 8 -2.53 -0.52 34.74
N PHE A 9 -1.49 -1.34 34.88
CA PHE A 9 -0.69 -1.79 33.74
C PHE A 9 -1.50 -2.68 32.78
N GLN A 10 -2.40 -3.52 33.29
CA GLN A 10 -3.29 -4.34 32.46
C GLN A 10 -4.31 -3.49 31.68
N THR A 11 -4.90 -2.49 32.33
CA THR A 11 -5.83 -1.56 31.68
C THR A 11 -5.14 -0.76 30.58
N LEU A 12 -3.95 -0.22 30.87
CA LEU A 12 -3.15 0.50 29.87
C LEU A 12 -2.73 -0.40 28.72
N GLY A 13 -2.31 -1.64 29.00
CA GLY A 13 -1.97 -2.62 27.96
C GLY A 13 -3.14 -2.92 27.03
N THR A 14 -4.34 -3.10 27.60
CA THR A 14 -5.56 -3.32 26.81
C THR A 14 -5.88 -2.12 25.93
N LEU A 15 -5.84 -0.90 26.49
CA LEU A 15 -6.09 0.33 25.72
C LEU A 15 -5.08 0.53 24.59
N LEU A 16 -3.80 0.27 24.83
CA LEU A 16 -2.76 0.37 23.80
C LEU A 16 -2.96 -0.66 22.70
N GLN A 17 -3.34 -1.88 23.04
CA GLN A 17 -3.60 -2.95 22.08
C GLN A 17 -4.81 -2.62 21.19
N GLU A 18 -5.90 -2.14 21.79
CA GLU A 18 -7.07 -1.65 21.05
C GLU A 18 -6.71 -0.44 20.16
N GLY A 19 -5.94 0.51 20.68
CA GLY A 19 -5.46 1.66 19.92
C GLY A 19 -4.61 1.25 18.72
N GLN A 20 -3.70 0.29 18.89
CA GLN A 20 -2.89 -0.27 17.81
C GLN A 20 -3.76 -0.99 16.78
N TYR A 21 -4.76 -1.77 17.22
CA TYR A 21 -5.70 -2.46 16.33
C TYR A 21 -6.42 -1.49 15.40
N TRP A 22 -6.99 -0.41 15.94
CA TRP A 22 -7.67 0.60 15.12
C TRP A 22 -6.71 1.39 14.24
N ALA A 23 -5.52 1.74 14.75
CA ALA A 23 -4.51 2.43 13.96
C ALA A 23 -4.05 1.59 12.74
N TYR A 24 -3.88 0.28 12.92
CA TYR A 24 -3.54 -0.66 11.84
C TYR A 24 -4.61 -0.64 10.74
N HIS A 25 -5.88 -0.80 11.11
CA HIS A 25 -6.99 -0.83 10.15
C HIS A 25 -7.18 0.50 9.40
N LEU A 26 -6.98 1.63 10.07
CA LEU A 26 -6.99 2.93 9.39
C LEU A 26 -5.83 3.05 8.40
N GLY A 27 -4.65 2.53 8.77
CA GLY A 27 -3.48 2.45 7.89
C GLY A 27 -3.73 1.61 6.65
N THR A 28 -4.27 0.40 6.80
CA THR A 28 -4.54 -0.51 5.67
C THR A 28 -5.56 0.06 4.69
N ILE A 29 -6.60 0.75 5.19
CA ILE A 29 -7.58 1.44 4.33
C ILE A 29 -6.92 2.61 3.58
N SER A 30 -6.07 3.39 4.25
CA SER A 30 -5.37 4.52 3.63
C SER A 30 -4.38 4.09 2.53
N PHE A 31 -3.83 2.88 2.65
CA PHE A 31 -2.91 2.31 1.67
C PHE A 31 -3.59 2.09 0.30
N GLY A 32 -4.86 1.68 0.27
CA GLY A 32 -5.59 1.46 -0.99
C GLY A 32 -5.57 2.64 -1.98
N PRO A 33 -6.06 3.84 -1.62
CA PRO A 33 -6.02 5.00 -2.51
C PRO A 33 -4.60 5.47 -2.81
N ALA A 34 -3.67 5.36 -1.87
CA ALA A 34 -2.25 5.68 -2.11
C ALA A 34 -1.65 4.75 -3.19
N ALA A 35 -1.87 3.44 -3.07
CA ALA A 35 -1.45 2.45 -4.03
C ALA A 35 -2.14 2.64 -5.40
N ALA A 36 -3.46 2.93 -5.41
CA ALA A 36 -4.17 3.25 -6.65
C ALA A 36 -3.53 4.42 -7.39
N MET A 37 -3.26 5.52 -6.68
CA MET A 37 -2.61 6.71 -7.24
C MET A 37 -1.20 6.37 -7.73
N PHE A 38 -0.42 5.63 -6.95
CA PHE A 38 0.93 5.22 -7.30
C PHE A 38 0.96 4.40 -8.60
N TYR A 39 0.19 3.31 -8.69
CA TYR A 39 0.18 2.48 -9.89
C TYR A 39 -0.47 3.18 -11.10
N TYR A 40 -1.46 4.04 -10.88
CA TYR A 40 -2.04 4.86 -11.96
C TYR A 40 -1.01 5.81 -12.57
N LEU A 41 -0.20 6.48 -11.73
CA LEU A 41 0.88 7.36 -12.20
C LEU A 41 1.98 6.57 -12.91
N LEU A 42 2.35 5.40 -12.41
CA LEU A 42 3.31 4.51 -13.09
C LEU A 42 2.81 4.05 -14.46
N TYR A 43 1.52 3.77 -14.57
CA TYR A 43 0.87 3.39 -15.84
C TYR A 43 0.90 4.55 -16.86
N GLN A 44 0.53 5.76 -16.43
CA GLN A 44 0.51 6.97 -17.27
C GLN A 44 1.91 7.37 -17.73
N SER A 45 2.86 7.42 -16.80
CA SER A 45 4.23 7.86 -17.05
C SER A 45 5.03 6.87 -17.89
N LYS A 46 4.61 5.61 -17.99
CA LYS A 46 5.30 4.53 -18.71
C LYS A 46 6.77 4.37 -18.27
N LEU A 47 7.08 4.78 -17.04
CA LEU A 47 8.40 4.62 -16.43
C LEU A 47 8.74 3.14 -16.29
N ILE A 48 7.72 2.30 -16.12
CA ILE A 48 7.82 0.86 -15.90
C ILE A 48 6.97 0.08 -16.92
N PRO A 49 7.22 -1.23 -17.13
CA PRO A 49 6.37 -2.09 -17.95
C PRO A 49 4.91 -2.01 -17.52
N ARG A 50 4.00 -1.71 -18.47
CA ARG A 50 2.58 -1.52 -18.16
C ARG A 50 1.94 -2.71 -17.46
N PHE A 51 2.41 -3.92 -17.73
CA PHE A 51 1.88 -5.12 -17.08
C PHE A 51 2.08 -5.09 -15.55
N LEU A 52 3.20 -4.54 -15.05
CA LEU A 52 3.46 -4.43 -13.61
C LEU A 52 2.49 -3.44 -12.96
N SER A 53 2.26 -2.30 -13.61
CA SER A 53 1.30 -1.30 -13.13
C SER A 53 -0.14 -1.82 -13.13
N VAL A 54 -0.54 -2.54 -14.19
CA VAL A 54 -1.89 -3.13 -14.29
C VAL A 54 -2.07 -4.24 -13.25
N TRP A 55 -1.07 -5.08 -13.05
CA TRP A 55 -1.11 -6.13 -12.02
C TRP A 55 -1.26 -5.52 -10.61
N GLY A 56 -0.52 -4.45 -10.31
CA GLY A 56 -0.65 -3.72 -9.05
C GLY A 56 -2.03 -3.06 -8.89
N LEU A 57 -2.55 -2.42 -9.94
CA LEU A 57 -3.89 -1.83 -9.95
C LEU A 57 -5.00 -2.84 -9.71
N ILE A 58 -4.84 -4.09 -10.15
CA ILE A 58 -5.81 -5.18 -9.88
C ILE A 58 -5.70 -5.64 -8.42
N GLY A 59 -4.51 -5.58 -7.82
CA GLY A 59 -4.30 -5.90 -6.41
C GLY A 59 -4.97 -4.89 -5.45
N VAL A 60 -5.04 -3.61 -5.82
CA VAL A 60 -5.63 -2.55 -4.98
C VAL A 60 -7.09 -2.79 -4.58
N PRO A 61 -8.05 -3.06 -5.50
CA PRO A 61 -9.44 -3.30 -5.12
C PRO A 61 -9.58 -4.56 -4.27
N LEU A 62 -8.74 -5.57 -4.49
CA LEU A 62 -8.72 -6.79 -3.68
C LEU A 62 -8.29 -6.47 -2.23
N TRP A 63 -7.22 -5.70 -2.07
CA TRP A 63 -6.73 -5.23 -0.77
C TRP A 63 -7.78 -4.39 -0.03
N LEU A 64 -8.40 -3.44 -0.73
CA LEU A 64 -9.45 -2.59 -0.15
C LEU A 64 -10.68 -3.39 0.26
N ALA A 65 -11.12 -4.33 -0.57
CA ALA A 65 -12.27 -5.18 -0.24
C ALA A 65 -12.02 -5.95 1.05
N VAL A 66 -10.85 -6.57 1.19
CA VAL A 66 -10.50 -7.37 2.38
C VAL A 66 -10.33 -6.49 3.61
N SER A 67 -9.66 -5.35 3.49
CA SER A 67 -9.51 -4.38 4.60
C SER A 67 -10.87 -3.91 5.14
N LEU A 68 -11.83 -3.64 4.25
CA LEU A 68 -13.19 -3.27 4.64
C LEU A 68 -13.94 -4.44 5.26
N LEU A 69 -13.86 -5.64 4.67
CA LEU A 69 -14.54 -6.82 5.21
C LEU A 69 -14.06 -7.19 6.62
N ILE A 70 -12.76 -7.04 6.90
CA ILE A 70 -12.20 -7.26 8.25
C ILE A 70 -12.72 -6.17 9.21
N MET A 71 -12.71 -4.90 8.79
CA MET A 71 -13.21 -3.80 9.64
C MET A 71 -14.68 -3.97 10.05
N PHE A 72 -15.52 -4.54 9.17
CA PHE A 72 -16.92 -4.87 9.48
C PHE A 72 -17.13 -6.25 10.14
N GLY A 73 -16.06 -6.96 10.50
CA GLY A 73 -16.12 -8.25 11.17
C GLY A 73 -16.67 -9.40 10.30
N SER A 74 -16.65 -9.24 8.98
CA SER A 74 -17.21 -10.23 8.04
C SER A 74 -16.27 -11.39 7.75
N ILE A 75 -14.95 -11.19 7.90
CA ILE A 75 -13.92 -12.20 7.69
C ILE A 75 -12.83 -12.10 8.77
N THR A 76 -12.11 -13.19 9.01
CA THR A 76 -11.01 -13.26 9.99
C THR A 76 -9.71 -12.66 9.44
N GLU A 77 -8.92 -12.02 10.29
CA GLU A 77 -7.57 -11.49 9.98
C GLU A 77 -6.62 -12.54 9.36
N SER A 78 -6.79 -13.82 9.71
CA SER A 78 -5.99 -14.90 9.13
C SER A 78 -6.14 -15.04 7.61
N LEU A 79 -7.28 -14.60 7.06
CA LEU A 79 -7.51 -14.57 5.61
C LEU A 79 -6.86 -13.37 4.94
N GLU A 80 -6.57 -12.29 5.68
CA GLU A 80 -5.93 -11.07 5.15
C GLU A 80 -4.65 -11.39 4.37
N ILE A 81 -3.82 -12.28 4.92
CA ILE A 81 -2.56 -12.72 4.32
C ILE A 81 -2.77 -13.25 2.90
N PHE A 82 -3.79 -14.09 2.68
CA PHE A 82 -4.02 -14.71 1.37
C PHE A 82 -4.40 -13.68 0.31
N PHE A 83 -5.18 -12.68 0.70
CA PHE A 83 -5.59 -11.59 -0.18
C PHE A 83 -4.52 -10.49 -0.33
N CYS A 84 -3.56 -10.42 0.60
CA CYS A 84 -2.37 -9.58 0.52
C CYS A 84 -1.34 -10.11 -0.49
N LEU A 85 -1.26 -11.44 -0.68
CA LEU A 85 -0.25 -12.07 -1.54
C LEU A 85 -0.14 -11.45 -2.94
N PRO A 86 -1.23 -11.13 -3.67
CA PRO A 86 -1.12 -10.56 -5.01
C PRO A 86 -0.47 -9.17 -5.03
N ILE A 87 -0.78 -8.32 -4.05
CA ILE A 87 -0.21 -6.96 -4.00
C ILE A 87 1.24 -7.00 -3.46
N ALA A 88 1.49 -7.80 -2.42
CA ALA A 88 2.83 -7.96 -1.86
C ALA A 88 3.82 -8.57 -2.87
N SER A 89 3.38 -9.56 -3.64
CA SER A 89 4.20 -10.12 -4.72
C SER A 89 4.44 -9.12 -5.85
N ASN A 90 3.45 -8.29 -6.20
CA ASN A 90 3.65 -7.21 -7.17
C ASN A 90 4.70 -6.21 -6.69
N GLU A 91 4.63 -5.77 -5.43
CA GLU A 91 5.58 -4.81 -4.87
C GLU A 91 7.00 -5.37 -4.82
N MET A 92 7.19 -6.64 -4.48
CA MET A 92 8.52 -7.26 -4.53
C MET A 92 9.07 -7.35 -5.94
N VAL A 93 8.23 -7.74 -6.92
CA VAL A 93 8.67 -7.76 -8.32
C VAL A 93 8.99 -6.34 -8.81
N LEU A 94 8.19 -5.35 -8.43
CA LEU A 94 8.43 -3.94 -8.74
C LEU A 94 9.76 -3.45 -8.14
N ALA A 95 10.02 -3.77 -6.86
CA ALA A 95 11.25 -3.40 -6.19
C ALA A 95 12.48 -4.00 -6.86
N VAL A 96 12.46 -5.31 -7.14
CA VAL A 96 13.54 -5.99 -7.88
C VAL A 96 13.74 -5.37 -9.26
N TRP A 97 12.64 -5.08 -9.97
CA TRP A 97 12.70 -4.46 -11.28
C TRP A 97 13.31 -3.06 -11.24
N LEU A 98 12.97 -2.24 -10.25
CA LEU A 98 13.56 -0.91 -10.04
C LEU A 98 15.04 -0.98 -9.67
N ILE A 99 15.46 -1.98 -8.88
CA ILE A 99 16.88 -2.18 -8.51
C ILE A 99 17.71 -2.59 -9.73
N VAL A 100 17.20 -3.54 -10.54
CA VAL A 100 17.96 -4.11 -11.66
C VAL A 100 17.95 -3.22 -12.89
N LYS A 101 16.78 -2.67 -13.25
CA LYS A 101 16.57 -1.97 -14.52
C LYS A 101 16.38 -0.47 -14.36
N GLY A 102 15.82 -0.03 -13.24
CA GLY A 102 15.44 1.37 -13.04
C GLY A 102 14.36 1.83 -14.01
N PHE A 103 14.20 3.16 -14.12
CA PHE A 103 13.16 3.76 -14.96
C PHE A 103 13.51 3.80 -16.44
N ASN A 104 12.49 3.74 -17.30
CA ASN A 104 12.65 3.83 -18.75
C ASN A 104 13.19 5.21 -19.19
N PRO A 105 14.41 5.29 -19.76
CA PRO A 105 15.02 6.57 -20.16
C PRO A 105 14.22 7.33 -21.23
N SER A 106 13.59 6.62 -22.17
CA SER A 106 12.80 7.24 -23.24
C SER A 106 11.55 7.93 -22.71
N ALA A 107 10.94 7.39 -21.65
CA ALA A 107 9.80 8.00 -21.00
C ALA A 107 10.20 9.31 -20.30
N ILE A 108 11.37 9.34 -19.66
CA ILE A 108 11.92 10.53 -19.00
C ILE A 108 12.23 11.63 -20.04
N ALA A 109 12.90 11.27 -21.14
CA ALA A 109 13.22 12.21 -22.22
C ALA A 109 11.97 12.83 -22.88
N SER A 110 10.93 12.03 -23.10
CA SER A 110 9.66 12.53 -23.66
C SER A 110 8.91 13.46 -22.71
N GLY A 111 9.08 13.29 -21.39
CA GLY A 111 8.56 14.23 -20.39
C GLY A 111 9.27 15.58 -20.45
N SER A 112 10.62 15.57 -20.50
CA SER A 112 11.44 16.79 -20.59
C SER A 112 11.13 17.60 -21.85
N ALA A 113 11.05 16.96 -23.01
CA ALA A 113 10.78 17.63 -24.29
C ALA A 113 9.40 18.35 -24.32
N LYS A 114 8.39 17.80 -23.64
CA LYS A 114 7.08 18.46 -23.49
C LYS A 114 7.16 19.73 -22.64
N THR A 115 8.02 19.78 -21.63
CA THR A 115 8.20 20.97 -20.79
C THR A 115 8.86 22.11 -21.55
N ASP A 116 9.81 21.80 -22.44
CA ASP A 116 10.51 22.82 -23.23
C ASP A 116 9.62 23.39 -24.34
N THR A 117 8.78 22.58 -24.98
CA THR A 117 7.87 23.05 -26.06
C THR A 117 6.72 23.91 -25.52
N ASN A 118 6.31 23.73 -24.26
CA ASN A 118 5.21 24.49 -23.64
C ASN A 118 5.69 25.80 -22.98
N LYS A 119 6.99 26.11 -23.07
CA LYS A 119 7.63 27.34 -22.60
C LYS A 119 8.02 28.29 -23.74
N VAL A 120 7.66 27.97 -24.99
CA VAL A 120 7.88 28.78 -26.20
C VAL A 120 6.56 29.34 -26.69
#